data_AF-A0A8I2G3Y2-F1
#
_entry.id   AF-A0A8I2G3Y2-F1
#
_cell.length_a   1.000
_cell.length_b   1.000
_cell.length_c   1.000
_cell.angle_alpha   90.00
_cell.angle_beta   90.00
_cell.angle_gamma   90.00
#
_symmetry.space_group_name_H-M   'P 1'
#
loop_
_entity.id
_entity.type
_entity.pdbx_description
1 polymer ?
#
loop_
_entity_poly.entity_id
_entity_poly.type
_entity_poly.pdbx_seq_one_letter_code
_entity_poly.pdbx_strand_id
1 'polypeptide(L)' 'MSKYIRNNADRHVILRLNSGKNLFLETGTTSGVIPDEEVNNNRLVKKLQEQQIITVAESKTDLG' A
#
# COMPACT_ATOMS: atom_id res chain seq x y z
N MET A 1 -9.28 -9.71 -4.01
CA MET A 1 -8.32 -10.17 -2.99
C MET A 1 -7.95 -8.97 -2.13
N SER A 2 -6.99 -9.09 -1.23
CA SER A 2 -6.50 -7.94 -0.47
C SER A 2 -5.01 -7.77 -0.68
N LYS A 3 -4.50 -6.54 -0.52
CA LYS A 3 -3.08 -6.20 -0.63
C LYS A 3 -2.52 -5.70 0.69
N TYR A 4 -1.20 -5.74 0.78
CA TYR A 4 -0.41 -4.98 1.73
C TYR A 4 0.48 -4.00 0.98
N ILE A 5 0.74 -2.85 1.59
CA ILE A 5 1.66 -1.84 1.08
C ILE A 5 2.80 -1.68 2.08
N ARG A 6 4.03 -1.90 1.64
CA ARG A 6 5.25 -1.67 2.41
C ARG A 6 5.88 -0.35 2.00
N ASN A 7 6.33 0.44 2.97
CA ASN A 7 7.15 1.62 2.73
C ASN A 7 8.63 1.23 2.69
N ASN A 8 9.28 1.48 1.56
CA ASN A 8 10.69 1.22 1.33
C ASN A 8 11.56 2.48 1.44
N ALA A 9 10.95 3.67 1.49
CA ALA A 9 11.68 4.91 1.62
C ALA A 9 12.21 5.09 3.05
N ASP A 10 13.22 5.93 3.19
CA ASP A 10 13.83 6.38 4.46
C ASP A 10 12.99 7.43 5.20
N ARG A 11 11.76 7.68 4.74
CA ARG A 11 10.82 8.67 5.28
C ARG A 11 9.40 8.11 5.39
N HIS A 12 8.59 8.73 6.24
CA HIS A 12 7.16 8.42 6.34
C HIS A 12 6.43 8.71 5.02
N VAL A 13 5.45 7.86 4.70
CA VAL A 13 4.61 7.98 3.50
C VAL A 13 3.15 8.04 3.93
N ILE A 14 2.41 9.01 3.38
CA ILE A 14 0.97 9.12 3.55
C ILE A 14 0.32 8.83 2.20
N LEU A 15 -0.54 7.81 2.16
CA LEU A 15 -1.28 7.39 0.99
C LEU A 15 -2.76 7.67 1.19
N ARG A 16 -3.36 8.48 0.32
CA ARG A 16 -4.80 8.64 0.27
C ARG A 16 -5.41 7.56 -0.62
N LEU A 17 -6.22 6.69 -0.05
CA LEU A 17 -6.94 5.63 -0.74
C LEU A 17 -8.17 6.19 -1.48
N ASN A 18 -8.75 5.39 -2.38
CA ASN A 18 -9.89 5.82 -3.22
C ASN A 18 -11.15 6.10 -2.38
N SER A 19 -11.36 5.41 -1.27
CA SER A 19 -12.41 5.73 -0.28
C SER A 19 -12.20 7.06 0.46
N GLY A 20 -11.06 7.73 0.24
CA GLY A 20 -10.69 8.94 0.96
C GLY A 20 -10.03 8.69 2.32
N LYS A 21 -9.87 7.42 2.73
CA LYS A 21 -9.08 7.05 3.91
C LYS A 21 -7.60 7.35 3.70
N ASN A 22 -6.92 7.79 4.76
CA ASN A 22 -5.49 7.98 4.75
C ASN A 22 -4.79 6.79 5.41
N LEU A 23 -3.83 6.22 4.70
CA LEU A 23 -2.91 5.21 5.19
C LEU A 23 -1.58 5.88 5.53
N PHE A 24 -1.16 5.77 6.79
CA PHE A 24 0.12 6.26 7.27
C PHE A 24 1.09 5.08 7.35
N LEU A 25 2.22 5.20 6.67
CA LEU A 25 3.27 4.18 6.67
C LEU A 25 4.56 4.80 7.19
N GLU A 26 5.04 4.29 8.32
CA GLU A 26 6.37 4.62 8.82
C GLU A 26 7.46 3.97 7.97
N THR A 27 8.67 4.53 8.06
CA THR A 27 9.86 4.00 7.38
C THR A 27 10.03 2.51 7.65
N GLY A 28 10.07 1.70 6.59
CA GLY A 28 10.26 0.24 6.69
C GLY A 28 9.06 -0.57 7.19
N THR A 29 7.90 0.05 7.41
CA THR A 29 6.69 -0.64 7.88
C THR A 29 5.79 -1.12 6.74
N THR A 30 4.92 -2.08 7.07
CA THR A 30 3.90 -2.63 6.17
C THR A 30 2.52 -2.26 6.69
N SER A 31 1.61 -1.91 5.78
CA SER A 31 0.21 -1.61 6.09
C SER A 31 -0.52 -2.84 6.65
N GLY A 32 -1.69 -2.59 7.25
CA GLY A 32 -2.71 -3.62 7.38
C GLY A 32 -3.28 -4.07 6.04
N VAL A 33 -4.25 -4.98 6.07
CA VAL A 33 -4.96 -5.49 4.90
C VAL A 33 -5.73 -4.35 4.21
N ILE A 34 -5.53 -4.17 2.91
CA ILE A 34 -6.22 -3.16 2.11
C ILE A 34 -7.00 -3.87 0.98
N PRO A 35 -8.27 -3.52 0.72
CA PRO A 35 -8.99 -4.04 -0.44
C PRO A 35 -8.28 -3.74 -1.76
N ASP A 36 -8.24 -4.70 -2.70
CA ASP A 36 -7.57 -4.50 -3.99
C ASP A 36 -8.05 -3.26 -4.76
N GLU A 37 -9.34 -2.95 -4.69
CA GLU A 37 -9.95 -1.81 -5.39
C GLU A 37 -9.42 -0.44 -4.93
N GLU A 38 -8.96 -0.36 -3.69
CA GLU A 38 -8.35 0.85 -3.11
C GLU A 38 -6.94 1.10 -3.62
N VAL A 39 -6.29 0.05 -4.13
CA VAL A 39 -4.87 0.03 -4.50
C VAL A 39 -4.72 0.04 -6.02
N ASN A 40 -5.37 -0.88 -6.73
CA ASN A 40 -5.16 -1.11 -8.17
C ASN A 40 -5.59 0.06 -9.06
N ASN A 41 -6.57 0.85 -8.62
CA ASN A 41 -7.07 2.02 -9.36
C ASN A 41 -6.51 3.34 -8.85
N ASN A 42 -5.64 3.31 -7.85
CA ASN A 42 -5.10 4.52 -7.23
C ASN A 42 -3.83 4.99 -7.98
N ARG A 43 -3.91 6.14 -8.64
CA ARG A 43 -2.80 6.72 -9.42
C ARG A 43 -1.58 7.04 -8.55
N LEU A 44 -1.78 7.46 -7.30
CA LEU A 44 -0.69 7.77 -6.39
C LEU A 44 0.08 6.52 -6.01
N VAL A 45 -0.64 5.43 -5.68
CA VAL A 45 -0.02 4.14 -5.36
C VAL A 45 0.84 3.65 -6.52
N LYS A 46 0.33 3.66 -7.76
CA LYS A 46 1.10 3.27 -8.95
C LYS A 46 2.37 4.09 -9.10
N LYS A 47 2.26 5.42 -9.00
CA LYS A 47 3.41 6.32 -9.09
C LYS A 47 4.46 6.03 -8.02
N LEU A 48 4.06 5.83 -6.76
CA LEU A 48 5.01 5.53 -5.68
C LEU A 48 5.64 4.14 -5.83
N GLN A 49 4.91 3.17 -6.40
CA GLN A 49 5.43 1.85 -6.70
C GLN A 49 6.47 1.89 -7.83
N GLU A 50 6.20 2.64 -8.91
CA GLU A 50 7.15 2.87 -10.01
C GLU A 50 8.44 3.56 -9.52
N GLN A 51 8.30 4.47 -8.55
CA GLN A 51 9.43 5.14 -7.89
C GLN A 51 10.14 4.29 -6.83
N GLN A 52 9.72 3.02 -6.65
CA GLN A 52 10.23 2.10 -5.62
C GLN A 52 10.11 2.61 -4.17
N ILE A 53 9.29 3.64 -3.93
CA ILE A 53 9.02 4.20 -2.60
C ILE A 53 8.16 3.22 -1.79
N ILE A 54 7.27 2.49 -2.47
CA ILE A 54 6.45 1.45 -1.85
C ILE A 54 6.51 0.14 -2.63
N THR A 55 6.22 -0.97 -1.95
CA THR A 55 5.94 -2.27 -2.56
C THR A 55 4.51 -2.68 -2.25
N VAL A 56 3.77 -3.11 -3.28
CA VAL A 56 2.44 -3.71 -3.13
C VAL A 56 2.57 -5.22 -3.24
N ALA A 57 2.09 -5.95 -2.24
CA ALA A 57 2.09 -7.42 -2.22
C ALA A 57 0.66 -7.94 -2.05
N GLU A 58 0.38 -9.12 -2.60
CA GLU A 58 -0.89 -9.80 -2.35
C GLU A 58 -0.93 -10.33 -0.92
N SER A 59 -2.07 -10.16 -0.26
CA SER A 59 -2.37 -10.93 0.93
C SER A 59 -2.71 -12.34 0.49
N LYS A 60 -1.75 -13.26 0.62
CA LYS A 60 -2.09 -14.67 0.67
C LYS A 60 -2.94 -14.88 1.91
N THR A 61 -4.23 -15.01 1.71
CA THR A 61 -5.06 -15.71 2.69
C THR A 61 -4.53 -17.14 2.68
N ASP A 62 -3.67 -17.49 3.64
CA ASP A 62 -3.49 -18.89 3.99
C ASP A 62 -4.85 -19.36 4.50
N LEU A 63 -5.62 -19.98 3.60
CA LEU A 63 -6.75 -20.82 3.96
C LEU A 63 -6.15 -22.12 4.52
N GLY A 64 -5.67 -22.03 5.77
CA GLY A 64 -5.33 -23.16 6.62
C GLY A 64 -6.48 -23.50 7.54
#